data_AF-A0A959V4I5-F1
#
_entry.id   AF-A0A959V4I5-F1
#
_cell.length_a   1.000
_cell.length_b   1.000
_cell.length_c   1.000
_cell.angle_alpha   90.00
_cell.angle_beta   90.00
_cell.angle_gamma   90.00
#
_symmetry.space_group_name_H-M   'P 1'
#
loop_
_entity.id
_entity.type
_entity.pdbx_description
1 polymer ?
#
loop_
_entity_poly.entity_id
_entity_poly.type
_entity_poly.pdbx_seq_one_letter_code
_entity_poly.pdbx_strand_id
1 'polypeptide(L)'
;VGRTIRFTPNWYAASGYGRSSFGDRSRRSTLRWMLHLAHEVGHLPQAERFGQQALGRLRYLLAFAGQYGSRAVLGRWPVHDGAPLEREADRGRWVLRELLVRDRRKGLLLVRAVQQGERSAVHRWLLEQAPAIQHLHTRYDQELVMGR
;
A
#
# COMPACT_ATOMS: atom_id res chain seq x y z
N VAL A 1 -7.31 -19.69 -0.81
CA VAL A 1 -7.98 -19.14 -2.02
C VAL A 1 -7.59 -17.67 -2.14
N GLY A 2 -7.16 -17.25 -3.33
CA GLY A 2 -6.10 -16.24 -3.53
C GLY A 2 -6.40 -14.79 -3.13
N ARG A 3 -5.45 -14.19 -2.41
CA ARG A 3 -5.30 -12.74 -2.23
C ARG A 3 -4.77 -12.13 -3.53
N THR A 4 -5.62 -12.07 -4.56
CA THR A 4 -5.22 -11.56 -5.88
C THR A 4 -5.39 -10.05 -5.92
N ILE A 5 -4.29 -9.31 -5.81
CA ILE A 5 -4.24 -7.89 -6.15
C ILE A 5 -4.16 -7.82 -7.68
N ARG A 6 -5.17 -7.21 -8.31
CA ARG A 6 -5.20 -7.01 -9.77
C ARG A 6 -4.63 -5.65 -10.10
N PHE A 7 -3.41 -5.64 -10.62
CA PHE A 7 -2.84 -4.45 -11.23
C PHE A 7 -3.39 -4.31 -12.65
N THR A 8 -3.90 -3.13 -13.00
CA THR A 8 -4.26 -2.82 -14.38
C THR A 8 -2.98 -2.69 -15.23
N PRO A 9 -3.03 -2.87 -16.56
CA PRO A 9 -1.87 -2.63 -17.43
C PRO A 9 -1.28 -1.21 -17.30
N ASN A 10 -2.11 -0.24 -16.90
CA ASN A 10 -1.74 1.16 -16.67
C ASN A 10 -1.31 1.46 -15.22
N TRP A 11 -1.19 0.44 -14.35
CA TRP A 11 -0.80 0.57 -12.94
C TRP A 11 0.56 1.26 -12.74
N TYR A 12 1.46 1.10 -13.71
CA TYR A 12 2.77 1.76 -13.71
C TYR A 12 2.81 3.06 -14.54
N ALA A 13 1.68 3.48 -15.12
CA ALA A 13 1.59 4.67 -15.97
C ALA A 13 1.17 5.94 -15.21
N ALA A 14 0.69 5.82 -13.96
CA ALA A 14 0.37 6.97 -13.13
C ALA A 14 1.65 7.73 -12.76
N SER A 15 1.87 8.86 -13.46
CA SER A 15 3.00 9.81 -13.45
C SER A 15 4.16 9.60 -14.47
N GLY A 16 3.96 8.89 -15.58
CA GLY A 16 4.93 8.95 -16.70
C GLY A 16 4.91 7.72 -17.62
N TYR A 17 4.33 7.91 -18.80
CA TYR A 17 4.09 6.92 -19.86
C TYR A 17 5.38 6.38 -20.52
N GLY A 18 5.50 5.06 -20.66
CA GLY A 18 6.44 4.42 -21.58
C GLY A 18 6.47 2.89 -21.51
N ARG A 19 6.07 2.22 -22.60
CA ARG A 19 5.98 0.75 -22.77
C ARG A 19 7.30 0.02 -22.49
N SER A 20 7.45 -0.55 -21.31
CA SER A 20 8.03 -1.88 -21.09
C SER A 20 7.70 -2.29 -19.67
N SER A 21 7.78 -3.59 -19.36
CA SER A 21 7.19 -4.25 -18.19
C SER A 21 7.65 -3.81 -16.80
N PHE A 22 8.30 -2.66 -16.68
CA PHE A 22 8.70 -1.94 -15.47
C PHE A 22 8.91 -0.49 -15.91
N GLY A 23 8.12 0.49 -15.46
CA GLY A 23 8.39 1.91 -15.78
C GLY A 23 9.85 2.24 -15.48
N ASP A 24 10.62 2.66 -16.50
CA ASP A 24 12.09 2.89 -16.59
C ASP A 24 13.07 1.96 -15.82
N ARG A 25 12.58 0.97 -15.07
CA ARG A 25 13.32 0.19 -14.05
C ARG A 25 14.15 1.04 -13.09
N SER A 26 13.87 2.33 -12.95
CA SER A 26 14.61 3.18 -12.03
C SER A 26 14.28 2.80 -10.60
N ARG A 27 15.23 3.10 -9.71
CA ARG A 27 15.03 2.97 -8.26
C ARG A 27 13.80 3.75 -7.78
N ARG A 28 13.55 4.93 -8.37
CA ARG A 28 12.42 5.80 -8.02
C ARG A 28 11.09 5.17 -8.44
N SER A 29 11.03 4.55 -9.61
CA SER A 29 9.84 3.84 -10.10
C SER A 29 9.55 2.61 -9.24
N THR A 30 10.56 1.78 -8.96
CA THR A 30 10.41 0.61 -8.08
C THR A 30 9.96 1.01 -6.68
N LEU A 31 10.55 2.06 -6.10
CA LEU A 31 10.15 2.55 -4.79
C LEU A 31 8.68 3.01 -4.76
N ARG A 32 8.25 3.79 -5.76
CA ARG A 32 6.85 4.22 -5.88
C ARG A 32 5.91 3.02 -5.99
N TRP A 33 6.28 2.02 -6.78
CA TRP A 33 5.52 0.78 -6.88
C TRP A 33 5.42 0.04 -5.54
N MET A 34 6.52 -0.12 -4.82
CA MET A 34 6.51 -0.80 -3.52
C MET A 34 5.63 -0.06 -2.50
N LEU A 35 5.70 1.27 -2.45
CA LEU A 35 4.85 2.10 -1.58
C LEU A 35 3.37 2.01 -1.96
N HIS A 36 3.05 1.90 -3.25
CA HIS A 36 1.68 1.71 -3.70
C HIS A 36 1.18 0.31 -3.37
N LEU A 37 1.95 -0.73 -3.66
CA LEU A 37 1.65 -2.11 -3.29
C LEU A 37 1.43 -2.26 -1.78
N ALA A 38 2.24 -1.60 -0.95
CA ALA A 38 2.09 -1.64 0.50
C ALA A 38 0.73 -1.06 0.97
N HIS A 39 0.18 -0.09 0.24
CA HIS A 39 -1.17 0.41 0.46
C HIS A 39 -2.23 -0.58 -0.02
N GLU A 40 -2.09 -1.15 -1.23
CA GLU A 40 -3.05 -2.13 -1.76
C GLU A 40 -3.15 -3.39 -0.87
N VAL A 41 -2.04 -3.83 -0.31
CA VAL A 41 -2.01 -4.94 0.65
C VAL A 41 -2.79 -4.58 1.92
N GLY A 42 -2.84 -3.30 2.29
CA GLY A 42 -3.65 -2.79 3.40
C GLY A 42 -5.16 -3.01 3.21
N HIS A 43 -5.66 -3.11 1.97
CA HIS A 43 -7.05 -3.44 1.70
C HIS A 43 -7.40 -4.92 1.93
N LEU A 44 -6.41 -5.83 1.97
CA LEU A 44 -6.67 -7.26 2.15
C LEU A 44 -7.35 -7.59 3.49
N PRO A 45 -6.82 -7.17 4.67
CA PRO A 45 -7.51 -7.41 5.94
C PRO A 45 -8.85 -6.68 6.02
N GLN A 46 -9.00 -5.53 5.34
CA GLN A 46 -10.29 -4.85 5.23
C GLN A 46 -11.31 -5.74 4.52
N ALA A 47 -10.99 -6.24 3.33
CA ALA A 47 -11.84 -7.15 2.58
C ALA A 47 -12.15 -8.43 3.37
N GLU A 48 -11.20 -8.96 4.15
CA GLU A 48 -11.42 -10.11 5.03
C GLU A 48 -12.49 -9.82 6.10
N ARG A 49 -12.53 -8.61 6.69
CA ARG A 49 -13.57 -8.23 7.68
C ARG A 49 -14.99 -8.18 7.12
N PHE A 50 -15.14 -7.93 5.82
CA PHE A 50 -16.45 -7.94 5.16
C PHE A 50 -16.90 -9.34 4.71
N GLY A 51 -15.98 -10.30 4.67
CA GLY A 51 -16.22 -11.68 4.26
C GLY A 51 -16.01 -11.93 2.76
N GLN A 52 -15.62 -13.16 2.41
CA GLN A 52 -15.24 -13.52 1.04
C GLN A 52 -16.42 -13.90 0.12
N GLN A 53 -17.62 -14.02 0.68
CA GLN A 53 -18.85 -14.36 -0.03
C GLN A 53 -19.37 -13.17 -0.86
N ALA A 54 -20.29 -13.43 -1.80
CA ALA A 54 -20.83 -12.39 -2.69
C ALA A 54 -21.43 -11.20 -1.92
N LEU A 55 -22.19 -11.46 -0.85
CA LEU A 55 -22.77 -10.42 -0.01
C LEU A 55 -21.70 -9.59 0.71
N GLY A 56 -20.63 -10.23 1.18
CA GLY A 56 -19.50 -9.55 1.81
C GLY A 56 -18.79 -8.60 0.85
N ARG A 57 -18.53 -9.07 -0.37
CA ARG A 57 -17.95 -8.23 -1.45
C ARG A 57 -18.85 -7.04 -1.80
N LEU A 58 -20.16 -7.24 -1.87
CA LEU A 58 -21.10 -6.14 -2.13
C LEU A 58 -21.05 -5.10 -1.00
N ARG A 59 -21.09 -5.54 0.26
CA ARG A 59 -20.99 -4.64 1.42
C ARG A 59 -19.68 -3.86 1.43
N TYR A 60 -18.58 -4.50 1.06
CA TYR A 60 -17.28 -3.86 0.93
C TYR A 60 -17.30 -2.73 -0.12
N LEU A 61 -17.81 -3.03 -1.32
CA LEU A 61 -17.94 -2.04 -2.40
C LEU A 61 -18.86 -0.88 -2.02
N LEU A 62 -19.99 -1.16 -1.36
CA LEU A 62 -20.91 -0.12 -0.90
C LEU A 62 -20.30 0.78 0.18
N ALA A 63 -19.47 0.24 1.08
CA ALA A 63 -18.76 1.03 2.07
C ALA A 63 -17.79 2.03 1.42
N PHE A 64 -17.02 1.58 0.42
CA PHE A 64 -16.15 2.45 -0.38
C PHE A 64 -16.95 3.51 -1.14
N ALA A 65 -18.02 3.10 -1.83
CA ALA A 65 -18.88 4.01 -2.59
C ALA A 65 -19.50 5.09 -1.67
N GLY A 66 -19.97 4.71 -0.47
CA GLY A 66 -20.50 5.64 0.52
C GLY A 66 -19.45 6.65 1.00
N GLN A 67 -18.25 6.19 1.33
CA GLN A 67 -17.16 7.09 1.75
C GLN A 67 -16.78 8.07 0.64
N TYR A 68 -16.61 7.60 -0.59
CA TYR A 68 -16.22 8.45 -1.72
C TYR A 68 -17.33 9.41 -2.12
N GLY A 69 -18.57 8.93 -2.17
CA GLY A 69 -19.75 9.75 -2.44
C GLY A 69 -19.91 10.86 -1.42
N SER A 70 -19.77 10.56 -0.12
CA SER A 70 -19.84 11.58 0.92
C SER A 70 -18.78 12.68 0.75
N ARG A 71 -17.55 12.30 0.35
CA ARG A 71 -16.47 13.26 0.10
C ARG A 71 -16.70 14.09 -1.15
N ALA A 72 -17.23 13.48 -2.21
CA ALA A 72 -17.61 14.17 -3.43
C ALA A 72 -18.70 15.24 -3.16
N VAL A 73 -19.74 14.87 -2.39
CA VAL A 73 -20.80 15.80 -1.96
C VAL A 73 -20.23 16.96 -1.13
N LEU A 74 -19.22 16.69 -0.31
CA LEU A 74 -18.52 17.71 0.49
C LEU A 74 -17.45 18.49 -0.30
N GLY A 75 -17.33 18.30 -1.62
CA GLY A 75 -16.36 18.99 -2.46
C GLY A 75 -14.89 18.64 -2.17
N ARG A 76 -14.62 17.52 -1.48
CA ARG A 76 -13.27 17.11 -1.09
C ARG A 76 -12.63 16.27 -2.19
N TRP A 77 -11.69 16.88 -2.92
CA TRP A 77 -10.94 16.24 -4.01
C TRP A 77 -9.45 16.07 -3.64
N PRO A 78 -8.81 14.94 -4.01
CA PRO A 78 -9.40 13.73 -4.58
C PRO A 78 -10.37 13.02 -3.62
N VAL A 79 -11.42 12.39 -4.16
CA VAL A 79 -12.52 11.81 -3.35
C VAL A 79 -12.09 10.62 -2.50
N HIS A 80 -11.07 9.88 -2.94
CA HIS A 80 -10.51 8.77 -2.16
C HIS A 80 -9.64 9.28 -1.00
N ASP A 81 -8.87 10.35 -1.20
CA ASP A 81 -7.85 10.77 -0.24
C ASP A 81 -8.44 11.12 1.12
N GLY A 82 -7.99 10.44 2.17
CA GLY A 82 -8.45 10.68 3.53
C GLY A 82 -9.84 10.13 3.84
N ALA A 83 -10.42 9.28 2.98
CA ALA A 83 -11.50 8.39 3.39
C ALA A 83 -10.99 7.41 4.48
N PRO A 84 -11.82 7.02 5.47
CA PRO A 84 -11.37 6.13 6.55
C PRO A 84 -10.73 4.82 6.08
N LEU A 85 -11.30 4.16 5.06
CA LEU A 85 -10.73 2.92 4.51
C LEU A 85 -9.40 3.15 3.80
N GLU A 86 -9.23 4.29 3.13
CA GLU A 86 -7.98 4.68 2.48
C GLU A 86 -6.89 4.99 3.49
N ARG A 87 -7.21 5.68 4.60
CA ARG A 87 -6.27 5.92 5.70
C ARG A 87 -5.80 4.62 6.33
N GLU A 88 -6.71 3.69 6.58
CA GLU A 88 -6.34 2.39 7.12
C GLU A 88 -5.42 1.61 6.17
N ALA A 89 -5.70 1.65 4.86
CA ALA A 89 -4.86 1.01 3.84
C ALA A 89 -3.46 1.66 3.75
N ASP A 90 -3.37 2.98 3.95
CA ASP A 90 -2.12 3.74 3.96
C ASP A 90 -1.15 3.35 5.08
N ARG A 91 -1.60 2.62 6.11
CA ARG A 91 -0.73 2.16 7.21
C ARG A 91 0.51 1.42 6.71
N GLY A 92 0.33 0.46 5.80
CA GLY A 92 1.45 -0.33 5.26
C GLY A 92 2.44 0.53 4.48
N ARG A 93 1.92 1.50 3.70
CA ARG A 93 2.73 2.48 2.96
C ARG A 93 3.52 3.37 3.90
N TRP A 94 2.91 3.84 4.98
CA TRP A 94 3.58 4.66 5.99
C TRP A 94 4.71 3.88 6.67
N VAL A 95 4.45 2.64 7.12
CA VAL A 95 5.46 1.79 7.77
C VAL A 95 6.64 1.55 6.82
N LEU A 96 6.38 1.20 5.56
CA LEU A 96 7.44 1.00 4.59
C LEU A 96 8.25 2.29 4.36
N ARG A 97 7.60 3.45 4.25
CA ARG A 97 8.29 4.74 4.11
C ARG A 97 9.24 5.01 5.28
N GLU A 98 8.77 4.80 6.50
CA GLU A 98 9.56 5.01 7.72
C GLU A 98 10.79 4.09 7.77
N LEU A 99 10.64 2.81 7.41
CA LEU A 99 11.77 1.87 7.34
C LEU A 99 12.83 2.31 6.32
N LEU A 100 12.38 2.80 5.16
CA LEU A 100 13.27 3.22 4.08
C LEU A 100 14.00 4.53 4.38
N VAL A 101 13.37 5.44 5.14
CA VAL A 101 14.00 6.68 5.62
C VAL A 101 15.01 6.37 6.73
N ARG A 102 14.67 5.47 7.65
CA ARG A 102 15.53 5.09 8.79
C ARG A 102 16.84 4.45 8.36
N ASP A 103 16.82 3.58 7.34
CA ASP A 103 18.02 2.92 6.81
C ASP A 103 18.04 2.96 5.28
N ARG A 104 18.58 4.06 4.76
CA ARG A 104 18.69 4.28 3.31
C ARG A 104 19.49 3.19 2.60
N ARG A 105 20.52 2.61 3.25
CA ARG A 105 21.35 1.55 2.65
C ARG A 105 20.54 0.26 2.52
N LYS A 106 19.87 -0.17 3.58
CA LYS A 106 18.99 -1.35 3.54
C LYS A 106 17.81 -1.14 2.60
N GLY A 107 17.25 0.06 2.52
CA GLY A 107 16.22 0.39 1.55
C GLY A 107 16.68 0.24 0.10
N LEU A 108 17.90 0.67 -0.22
CA LEU A 108 18.50 0.46 -1.55
C LEU A 108 18.71 -1.02 -1.87
N LEU A 109 19.12 -1.83 -0.88
CA LEU A 109 19.27 -3.29 -1.05
C LEU A 109 17.92 -3.97 -1.31
N LEU A 110 16.87 -3.57 -0.60
CA LEU A 110 15.52 -4.08 -0.84
C LEU A 110 15.03 -3.74 -2.25
N VAL A 111 15.19 -2.48 -2.68
CA VAL A 111 14.81 -2.05 -4.04
C VAL A 111 15.54 -2.89 -5.09
N ARG A 112 16.85 -3.13 -4.91
CA ARG A 112 17.64 -3.96 -5.81
C ARG A 112 17.13 -5.41 -5.85
N ALA A 113 16.86 -6.01 -4.69
CA ALA A 113 16.33 -7.37 -4.59
C ALA A 113 14.98 -7.50 -5.33
N VAL A 114 14.10 -6.50 -5.20
CA VAL A 114 12.83 -6.45 -5.93
C VAL A 114 13.05 -6.37 -7.45
N GLN A 115 13.95 -5.50 -7.91
CA GLN A 115 14.26 -5.35 -9.34
C GLN A 115 14.85 -6.62 -9.96
N GLN A 116 15.60 -7.40 -9.18
CA GLN A 116 16.22 -8.65 -9.61
C GLN A 116 15.30 -9.87 -9.40
N GLY A 117 14.12 -9.69 -8.81
CA GLY A 117 13.20 -10.80 -8.52
C GLY A 117 13.69 -11.74 -7.41
N GLU A 118 14.63 -11.30 -6.57
CA GLU A 118 15.24 -12.09 -5.51
C GLU A 118 14.31 -12.26 -4.30
N ARG A 119 13.34 -13.16 -4.43
CA ARG A 119 12.32 -13.42 -3.40
C ARG A 119 12.92 -13.74 -2.03
N SER A 120 13.98 -14.55 -1.97
CA SER A 120 14.65 -14.91 -0.71
C SER A 120 15.36 -13.73 -0.04
N ALA A 121 15.86 -12.77 -0.82
CA ALA A 121 16.46 -11.55 -0.28
C ALA A 121 15.39 -10.61 0.28
N VAL A 122 14.27 -10.44 -0.44
CA VAL A 122 13.11 -9.69 0.05
C VAL A 122 12.55 -10.32 1.34
N HIS A 123 12.39 -11.64 1.37
CA HIS A 123 11.88 -12.36 2.54
C HIS A 123 12.81 -12.20 3.75
N ARG A 124 14.12 -12.39 3.59
CA ARG A 124 15.09 -12.15 4.67
C ARG A 124 15.04 -10.72 5.19
N TRP A 125 14.98 -9.73 4.29
CA TRP A 125 14.86 -8.33 4.68
C TRP A 125 13.60 -8.11 5.53
N LEU A 126 12.46 -8.69 5.14
CA LEU A 126 11.22 -8.59 5.91
C LEU A 126 11.34 -9.21 7.31
N LEU A 127 11.97 -10.38 7.41
CA LEU A 127 12.23 -11.03 8.71
C LEU A 127 13.15 -10.20 9.60
N GLU A 128 14.23 -9.65 9.04
CA GLU A 128 15.15 -8.76 9.75
C GLU A 128 14.48 -7.48 10.23
N GLN A 129 13.52 -6.95 9.47
CA GLN A 129 12.77 -5.75 9.83
C GLN A 129 11.54 -6.02 10.70
N ALA A 130 11.18 -7.28 10.98
CA ALA A 130 9.94 -7.62 11.68
C ALA A 130 9.75 -6.86 13.02
N PRO A 131 10.77 -6.72 13.89
CA PRO A 131 10.62 -5.94 15.13
C PRO A 131 10.35 -4.45 14.86
N ALA A 132 11.02 -3.87 13.87
CA ALA A 132 10.84 -2.46 13.49
C ALA A 132 9.47 -2.23 12.85
N ILE A 133 9.01 -3.16 12.02
CA ILE A 133 7.66 -3.16 11.43
C ILE A 133 6.61 -3.15 12.54
N GLN A 134 6.71 -4.06 13.51
CA GLN A 134 5.76 -4.13 14.63
C GLN A 134 5.74 -2.83 15.44
N HIS A 135 6.92 -2.29 15.78
CA HIS A 135 7.02 -1.02 16.49
C HIS A 135 6.37 0.15 15.74
N LEU A 136 6.62 0.25 14.44
CA LEU A 136 6.04 1.29 13.59
C LEU A 136 4.52 1.14 13.46
N HIS A 137 4.00 -0.09 13.37
CA HIS A 137 2.56 -0.30 13.43
C HIS A 137 1.96 0.25 14.72
N THR A 138 2.53 -0.03 15.88
CA THR A 138 2.05 0.52 17.17
C THR A 138 2.11 2.05 17.18
N ARG A 139 3.19 2.65 16.67
CA ARG A 139 3.33 4.11 16.60
C ARG A 139 2.27 4.76 15.71
N TYR A 140 1.97 4.14 14.55
CA TYR A 140 0.95 4.63 13.63
C TYR A 140 -0.45 4.71 14.28
N ASP A 141 -0.81 3.71 15.10
CA ASP A 141 -2.09 3.72 15.81
C ASP A 141 -2.15 4.86 16.84
N GLN A 142 -1.04 5.14 17.52
CA GLN A 142 -0.94 6.25 18.47
C GLN A 142 -1.05 7.61 17.78
N GLU A 143 -0.41 7.79 16.63
CA GLU A 143 -0.47 9.02 15.84
C GLU A 143 -1.89 9.29 15.30
N LEU A 144 -2.58 8.25 14.83
CA LEU A 144 -3.99 8.34 14.40
C LEU A 144 -4.94 8.74 15.53
N VAL A 145 -4.77 8.17 16.72
CA VAL A 145 -5.59 8.50 17.91
C VAL A 145 -5.36 9.95 18.36
N MET A 146 -4.14 10.46 18.21
CA MET A 146 -3.78 11.83 18.58
C MET A 146 -4.06 12.87 17.49
N GLY A 147 -4.64 12.47 16.35
CA GLY A 147 -5.05 13.39 15.28
C GLY A 147 -3.88 14.11 14.58
N ARG A 148 -2.70 13.50 14.55
CA ARG A 148 -1.53 14.01 13.81
C ARG A 148 -1.40 13.35 12.44
#